data_AF-A0A965SB69-F1
#
_entry.id   AF-A0A965SB69-F1
#
_cell.length_a   1.000
_cell.length_b   1.000
_cell.length_c   1.000
_cell.angle_alpha   90.00
_cell.angle_beta   90.00
_cell.angle_gamma   90.00
#
_symmetry.space_group_name_H-M   'P 1'
#
loop_
_entity.id
_entity.type
_entity.pdbx_description
1 polymer ?
#
loop_
_entity_poly.entity_id
_entity_poly.type
_entity_poly.pdbx_seq_one_letter_code
_entity_poly.pdbx_strand_id
1 'polypeptide(L)'
;MRRLPCQVPAWIFQAIVFGLSLCLSGVAHSASAAPASAAPEAVSKASPSETAGSRALSPVSPTKPAASKGAKEAKDAKDDDARSSKDLAIAYQRLSEQAEKATACIFDPKCLSSDRKVLQLMVQRRELLDRLAARAQKGDLEAGYWRGTIAMELARRQVNRGELNSDDLGARKEAMLITAFGAEEFRTAAKFLQAPADKGLPDACDRIAEILAHGYGLHADIKRAAEYYRCAGLGFLKEGRKDEAAQVIGKMRGFLPSNHMYIVELYAKLITREPNYPWRIPSETAALMEKSVGWGNVPGPVEDRTKSHSSKTH
;
A
#
# COMPACT_ATOMS: atom_id res chain seq x y z
N MET A 1 -5.07 -53.33 12.49
CA MET A 1 -6.40 -52.75 12.18
C MET A 1 -7.42 -53.25 13.19
N ARG A 2 -8.14 -52.36 13.90
CA ARG A 2 -9.49 -52.61 14.46
C ARG A 2 -10.22 -51.25 14.46
N ARG A 3 -11.43 -51.18 13.89
CA ARG A 3 -12.30 -49.99 13.95
C ARG A 3 -13.44 -50.28 14.92
N LEU A 4 -13.73 -49.35 15.82
CA LEU A 4 -14.95 -49.37 16.64
C LEU A 4 -16.00 -48.47 15.96
N PRO A 5 -17.26 -48.92 15.77
CA PRO A 5 -18.32 -48.08 15.24
C PRO A 5 -19.06 -47.35 16.38
N CYS A 6 -19.00 -46.02 16.41
CA CYS A 6 -19.89 -45.23 17.24
C CYS A 6 -21.23 -45.04 16.52
N GLN A 7 -22.29 -45.68 17.01
CA GLN A 7 -23.66 -45.33 16.65
C GLN A 7 -24.05 -44.01 17.31
N VAL A 8 -24.74 -43.14 16.59
CA VAL A 8 -25.36 -41.92 17.13
C VAL A 8 -26.87 -42.17 17.25
N PRO A 9 -27.49 -41.99 18.43
CA PRO A 9 -28.92 -42.30 18.64
C PRO A 9 -29.84 -41.30 17.90
N ALA A 10 -30.94 -41.82 17.37
CA ALA A 10 -31.75 -41.17 16.32
C ALA A 10 -32.72 -40.05 16.79
N TRP A 11 -32.47 -39.39 17.92
CA TRP A 11 -33.44 -38.47 18.55
C TRP A 11 -33.31 -36.99 18.13
N ILE A 12 -32.44 -36.67 17.17
CA ILE A 12 -32.12 -35.28 16.76
C ILE A 12 -32.99 -34.79 15.58
N PHE A 13 -33.73 -35.67 14.90
CA PHE A 13 -34.28 -35.40 13.56
C PHE A 13 -35.70 -34.83 13.48
N GLN A 14 -36.31 -34.38 14.60
CA GLN A 14 -37.75 -34.06 14.64
C GLN A 14 -38.10 -32.73 15.32
N ALA A 15 -37.26 -31.70 15.11
CA ALA A 15 -37.48 -30.32 15.58
C ALA A 15 -37.34 -29.25 14.47
N ILE A 16 -37.54 -29.66 13.21
CA ILE A 16 -37.61 -28.78 12.03
C ILE A 16 -38.89 -29.14 11.27
N VAL A 17 -39.56 -28.15 10.67
CA VAL A 17 -40.91 -28.24 10.08
C VAL A 17 -42.03 -28.39 11.13
N PHE A 18 -42.26 -27.35 11.94
CA PHE A 18 -43.60 -26.78 12.18
C PHE A 18 -43.45 -25.39 12.81
N GLY A 19 -43.83 -24.34 12.08
CA GLY A 19 -43.57 -22.96 12.48
C GLY A 19 -44.10 -21.95 11.46
N LEU A 20 -45.30 -22.21 10.94
CA LEU A 20 -45.92 -21.37 9.92
C LEU A 20 -46.51 -20.10 10.54
N SER A 21 -46.11 -18.96 9.99
CA SER A 21 -46.94 -17.80 9.66
C SER A 21 -48.38 -17.79 10.20
N LEU A 22 -48.68 -16.86 11.13
CA LEU A 22 -49.88 -16.00 11.11
C LEU A 22 -49.88 -15.00 12.28
N CYS A 23 -49.76 -13.70 11.96
CA CYS A 23 -50.46 -12.58 12.61
C CYS A 23 -50.00 -11.25 11.98
N LEU A 24 -50.90 -10.56 11.28
CA LEU A 24 -50.68 -9.27 10.65
C LEU A 24 -52.03 -8.52 10.60
N SER A 25 -51.98 -7.19 10.50
CA SER A 25 -53.05 -6.21 10.77
C SER A 25 -53.35 -5.97 12.26
N GLY A 26 -53.55 -4.73 12.71
CA GLY A 26 -53.44 -3.49 11.93
C GLY A 26 -53.77 -2.22 12.71
N VAL A 27 -54.15 -1.16 11.95
CA VAL A 27 -54.45 0.21 12.38
C VAL A 27 -53.22 1.08 12.69
N ALA A 28 -53.16 2.24 12.02
CA ALA A 28 -52.20 3.31 12.24
C ALA A 28 -52.93 4.59 12.68
N HIS A 29 -52.22 5.60 13.19
CA HIS A 29 -52.69 6.99 13.19
C HIS A 29 -51.54 8.04 13.21
N SER A 30 -51.75 9.09 12.42
CA SER A 30 -51.24 10.47 12.48
C SER A 30 -49.92 10.82 13.23
N ALA A 31 -49.01 11.40 12.44
CA ALA A 31 -47.89 12.27 12.80
C ALA A 31 -48.20 13.44 13.77
N SER A 32 -47.18 13.98 14.45
CA SER A 32 -46.65 15.36 14.26
C SER A 32 -45.68 15.80 15.39
N ALA A 33 -44.96 16.90 15.14
CA ALA A 33 -44.23 17.78 16.06
C ALA A 33 -42.95 17.28 16.78
N ALA A 34 -42.07 18.26 17.02
CA ALA A 34 -40.81 18.21 17.77
C ALA A 34 -40.66 19.58 18.52
N PRO A 35 -39.49 19.96 19.07
CA PRO A 35 -38.80 19.38 20.22
C PRO A 35 -38.60 20.40 21.36
N ALA A 36 -38.40 19.96 22.62
CA ALA A 36 -37.98 20.87 23.70
C ALA A 36 -37.20 20.20 24.87
N SER A 37 -36.01 20.76 25.13
CA SER A 37 -35.40 21.13 26.43
C SER A 37 -35.39 20.23 27.69
N ALA A 38 -34.25 20.34 28.39
CA ALA A 38 -34.05 20.39 29.85
C ALA A 38 -33.92 19.10 30.68
N ALA A 39 -32.84 19.08 31.48
CA ALA A 39 -32.72 18.33 32.74
C ALA A 39 -33.08 19.27 33.93
N PRO A 40 -33.19 18.75 35.15
CA PRO A 40 -32.29 19.26 36.19
C PRO A 40 -31.78 18.23 37.24
N GLU A 41 -30.76 18.68 37.97
CA GLU A 41 -30.36 18.49 39.39
C GLU A 41 -31.01 17.34 40.23
N ALA A 42 -30.31 16.52 41.02
CA ALA A 42 -29.11 16.63 41.89
C ALA A 42 -29.36 17.04 43.37
N VAL A 43 -29.20 16.09 44.30
CA VAL A 43 -29.19 16.24 45.79
C VAL A 43 -28.20 15.18 46.34
N SER A 44 -27.06 15.52 46.97
CA SER A 44 -26.81 15.82 48.42
C SER A 44 -27.06 14.61 49.37
N LYS A 45 -26.23 14.23 50.37
CA LYS A 45 -25.16 14.90 51.18
C LYS A 45 -24.14 13.86 51.74
N ALA A 46 -22.84 14.16 51.84
CA ALA A 46 -22.05 14.59 53.04
C ALA A 46 -21.81 13.48 54.12
N SER A 47 -20.58 13.03 54.43
CA SER A 47 -19.48 13.65 55.26
C SER A 47 -19.59 13.28 56.76
N PRO A 48 -18.57 13.48 57.65
CA PRO A 48 -17.21 14.08 57.52
C PRO A 48 -16.08 13.01 57.68
N SER A 49 -14.87 13.13 58.27
CA SER A 49 -14.11 14.19 59.02
C SER A 49 -12.60 13.84 59.14
N GLU A 50 -11.74 14.88 59.26
CA GLU A 50 -10.50 14.95 60.09
C GLU A 50 -9.26 14.05 59.79
N THR A 51 -8.00 14.43 60.13
CA THR A 51 -7.41 15.66 60.74
C THR A 51 -6.27 16.24 59.86
N ALA A 52 -5.80 17.46 60.18
CA ALA A 52 -4.80 18.21 59.40
C ALA A 52 -3.36 18.16 59.96
N GLY A 53 -2.36 18.54 59.13
CA GLY A 53 -0.97 18.76 59.54
C GLY A 53 -0.25 19.74 58.61
N SER A 54 0.06 20.95 59.08
CA SER A 54 0.54 22.07 58.26
C SER A 54 2.02 22.40 58.44
N ARG A 55 2.75 22.69 57.35
CA ARG A 55 3.95 23.54 57.41
C ARG A 55 4.17 24.27 56.08
N ALA A 56 4.34 25.58 56.13
CA ALA A 56 4.59 26.44 54.97
C ALA A 56 6.00 27.06 55.07
N LEU A 57 6.60 27.41 53.93
CA LEU A 57 7.73 28.36 53.85
C LEU A 57 7.99 28.87 52.40
N SER A 58 7.46 30.05 52.11
CA SER A 58 8.02 31.10 51.24
C SER A 58 8.24 30.86 49.71
N PRO A 59 8.34 31.94 48.89
CA PRO A 59 8.13 31.87 47.44
C PRO A 59 9.41 31.79 46.60
N VAL A 60 9.24 31.36 45.33
CA VAL A 60 10.30 31.34 44.30
C VAL A 60 10.19 32.56 43.38
N SER A 61 11.28 33.31 43.26
CA SER A 61 11.41 34.47 42.36
C SER A 61 11.53 34.07 40.89
N PRO A 62 11.08 34.91 39.92
CA PRO A 62 11.03 34.54 38.50
C PRO A 62 12.41 34.48 37.84
N THR A 63 12.76 33.32 37.28
CA THR A 63 13.93 33.17 36.39
C THR A 63 13.59 33.50 34.93
N LYS A 64 14.56 34.04 34.20
CA LYS A 64 14.39 34.55 32.82
C LYS A 64 14.00 33.43 31.83
N PRO A 65 13.21 33.74 30.78
CA PRO A 65 12.81 32.75 29.77
C PRO A 65 14.01 32.22 28.97
N ALA A 66 14.09 30.90 28.83
CA ALA A 66 15.14 30.20 28.08
C ALA A 66 14.91 30.27 26.55
N ALA A 67 15.08 31.47 25.97
CA ALA A 67 14.93 31.71 24.55
C ALA A 67 16.11 31.13 23.73
N SER A 68 15.96 29.91 23.20
CA SER A 68 16.80 29.38 22.12
C SER A 68 16.24 28.16 21.37
N LYS A 69 15.51 27.25 22.05
CA LYS A 69 15.00 26.01 21.44
C LYS A 69 14.02 26.23 20.28
N GLY A 70 12.98 27.03 20.52
CA GLY A 70 11.93 27.29 19.53
C GLY A 70 12.44 27.92 18.22
N ALA A 71 13.56 28.64 18.24
CA ALA A 71 14.18 29.20 17.04
C ALA A 71 14.88 28.13 16.16
N LYS A 72 15.26 26.99 16.77
CA LYS A 72 15.80 25.84 16.03
C LYS A 72 14.66 24.94 15.57
N GLU A 73 13.75 24.57 16.48
CA GLU A 73 12.57 23.73 16.19
C GLU A 73 11.67 24.34 15.09
N ALA A 74 11.44 25.66 15.10
CA ALA A 74 10.68 26.35 14.03
C ALA A 74 11.45 26.55 12.72
N LYS A 75 12.79 26.37 12.72
CA LYS A 75 13.60 26.37 11.50
C LYS A 75 13.70 24.98 10.91
N ASP A 76 14.02 23.97 11.73
CA ASP A 76 14.02 22.56 11.36
C ASP A 76 12.65 22.16 10.78
N ALA A 77 11.53 22.62 11.37
CA ALA A 77 10.18 22.40 10.83
C ALA A 77 9.93 23.07 9.45
N LYS A 78 10.51 24.25 9.19
CA LYS A 78 10.41 24.93 7.88
C LYS A 78 11.28 24.25 6.82
N ASP A 79 12.49 23.85 7.19
CA ASP A 79 13.43 23.16 6.31
C ASP A 79 12.98 21.71 6.03
N ASP A 80 12.20 21.10 6.95
CA ASP A 80 11.55 19.79 6.78
C ASP A 80 10.35 19.83 5.81
N ASP A 81 9.55 20.92 5.80
CA ASP A 81 8.49 21.10 4.81
C ASP A 81 9.04 21.29 3.38
N ALA A 82 10.28 21.77 3.24
CA ALA A 82 10.95 21.96 1.94
C ALA A 82 11.56 20.68 1.34
N ARG A 83 11.72 19.59 2.10
CA ARG A 83 12.27 18.32 1.58
C ARG A 83 11.28 17.60 0.67
N SER A 84 11.75 16.88 -0.35
CA SER A 84 10.89 16.01 -1.17
C SER A 84 10.32 14.86 -0.32
N SER A 85 9.17 14.33 -0.72
CA SER A 85 8.57 13.17 -0.06
C SER A 85 9.43 11.90 -0.25
N LYS A 86 10.28 11.85 -1.28
CA LYS A 86 11.39 10.88 -1.43
C LYS A 86 12.50 11.05 -0.39
N ASP A 87 12.89 12.29 -0.06
CA ASP A 87 13.91 12.54 0.97
C ASP A 87 13.43 12.07 2.35
N LEU A 88 12.14 12.25 2.66
CA LEU A 88 11.51 11.73 3.87
C LEU A 88 11.53 10.19 3.91
N ALA A 89 11.31 9.52 2.78
CA ALA A 89 11.42 8.06 2.67
C ALA A 89 12.87 7.56 2.85
N ILE A 90 13.85 8.25 2.28
CA ILE A 90 15.28 7.95 2.46
C ILE A 90 15.71 8.20 3.92
N ALA A 91 15.20 9.25 4.57
CA ALA A 91 15.43 9.50 5.99
C ALA A 91 14.81 8.40 6.87
N TYR A 92 13.60 7.92 6.53
CA TYR A 92 12.95 6.80 7.20
C TYR A 92 13.77 5.50 7.10
N GLN A 93 14.33 5.20 5.92
CA GLN A 93 15.19 4.02 5.73
C GLN A 93 16.46 4.12 6.58
N ARG A 94 17.16 5.27 6.54
CA ARG A 94 18.36 5.53 7.37
C ARG A 94 18.09 5.42 8.87
N LEU A 95 16.96 5.95 9.36
CA LEU A 95 16.56 5.81 10.76
C LEU A 95 16.16 4.36 11.12
N SER A 96 15.57 3.62 10.18
CA SER A 96 15.24 2.20 10.37
C SER A 96 16.51 1.35 10.53
N GLU A 97 17.50 1.53 9.66
CA GLU A 97 18.82 0.90 9.82
C GLU A 97 19.48 1.24 11.15
N GLN A 98 19.45 2.52 11.56
CA GLN A 98 20.05 2.95 12.83
C GLN A 98 19.31 2.36 14.03
N ALA A 99 17.98 2.26 13.97
CA ALA A 99 17.18 1.61 15.00
C ALA A 99 17.49 0.10 15.07
N GLU A 100 17.58 -0.58 13.92
CA GLU A 100 17.89 -2.01 13.82
C GLU A 100 19.30 -2.32 14.36
N LYS A 101 20.31 -1.55 13.94
CA LYS A 101 21.69 -1.64 14.44
C LYS A 101 21.75 -1.38 15.95
N ALA A 102 21.00 -0.41 16.45
CA ALA A 102 20.94 -0.12 17.89
C ALA A 102 20.15 -1.17 18.70
N THR A 103 19.11 -1.80 18.14
CA THR A 103 18.41 -2.93 18.80
C THR A 103 19.28 -4.18 18.87
N ALA A 104 20.07 -4.48 17.82
CA ALA A 104 21.04 -5.57 17.88
C ALA A 104 22.08 -5.33 18.99
N CYS A 105 22.58 -4.08 19.07
CA CYS A 105 23.55 -3.65 20.07
C CYS A 105 23.10 -3.89 21.53
N ILE A 106 21.81 -3.81 21.86
CA ILE A 106 21.29 -4.10 23.21
C ILE A 106 21.60 -5.55 23.66
N PHE A 107 21.70 -6.49 22.72
CA PHE A 107 22.01 -7.89 23.01
C PHE A 107 23.52 -8.19 23.05
N ASP A 108 24.39 -7.24 22.67
CA ASP A 108 25.85 -7.36 22.72
C ASP A 108 26.41 -6.85 24.06
N PRO A 109 27.03 -7.69 24.92
CA PRO A 109 27.58 -7.26 26.22
C PRO A 109 28.70 -6.21 26.15
N LYS A 110 29.19 -5.88 24.94
CA LYS A 110 30.21 -4.87 24.67
C LYS A 110 29.62 -3.53 24.22
N CYS A 111 28.31 -3.45 23.97
CA CYS A 111 27.69 -2.23 23.48
C CYS A 111 27.35 -1.27 24.64
N LEU A 112 27.64 0.01 24.44
CA LEU A 112 27.34 1.08 25.39
C LEU A 112 26.12 1.94 24.97
N SER A 113 25.26 1.45 24.07
CA SER A 113 24.07 2.18 23.64
C SER A 113 22.93 2.02 24.65
N SER A 114 22.37 3.12 25.13
CA SER A 114 21.21 3.08 26.02
C SER A 114 19.89 2.88 25.26
N ASP A 115 18.95 2.15 25.88
CA ASP A 115 17.61 1.87 25.35
C ASP A 115 16.86 3.15 24.93
N ARG A 116 17.11 4.25 25.66
CA ARG A 116 16.58 5.58 25.35
C ARG A 116 16.91 6.03 23.92
N LYS A 117 18.10 5.68 23.39
CA LYS A 117 18.50 5.99 22.01
C LYS A 117 17.68 5.18 21.00
N VAL A 118 17.42 3.91 21.29
CA VAL A 118 16.55 3.05 20.44
C VAL A 118 15.14 3.61 20.41
N LEU A 119 14.57 3.95 21.57
CA LEU A 119 13.23 4.55 21.66
C LEU A 119 13.15 5.88 20.90
N GLN A 120 14.16 6.75 21.00
CA GLN A 120 14.22 8.01 20.24
C GLN A 120 14.22 7.78 18.72
N LEU A 121 15.03 6.83 18.22
CA LEU A 121 15.06 6.47 16.79
C LEU A 121 13.71 5.90 16.32
N MET A 122 13.04 5.08 17.14
CA MET A 122 11.71 4.53 16.81
C MET A 122 10.62 5.61 16.77
N VAL A 123 10.68 6.61 17.67
CA VAL A 123 9.75 7.75 17.67
C VAL A 123 9.98 8.63 16.43
N GLN A 124 11.22 9.03 16.14
CA GLN A 124 11.55 9.81 14.93
C GLN A 124 11.14 9.09 13.64
N ARG A 125 11.35 7.77 13.57
CA ARG A 125 10.89 6.94 12.45
C ARG A 125 9.37 6.98 12.28
N ARG A 126 8.60 6.99 13.38
CA ARG A 126 7.13 7.10 13.35
C ARG A 126 6.69 8.49 12.89
N GLU A 127 7.31 9.55 13.39
CA GLU A 127 7.01 10.94 12.97
C GLU A 127 7.14 11.12 11.45
N LEU A 128 8.13 10.48 10.81
CA LEU A 128 8.26 10.52 9.34
C LEU A 128 7.09 9.82 8.61
N LEU A 129 6.55 8.72 9.15
CA LEU A 129 5.37 8.06 8.58
C LEU A 129 4.11 8.92 8.73
N ASP A 130 3.97 9.61 9.86
CA ASP A 130 2.83 10.49 10.14
C ASP A 130 2.90 11.77 9.27
N ARG A 131 4.10 12.33 9.05
CA ARG A 131 4.35 13.43 8.08
C ARG A 131 4.05 13.01 6.64
N LEU A 132 4.49 11.82 6.20
CA LEU A 132 4.17 11.28 4.88
C LEU A 132 2.66 11.04 4.71
N ALA A 133 1.98 10.51 5.73
CA ALA A 133 0.52 10.36 5.71
C ALA A 133 -0.20 11.71 5.60
N ALA A 134 0.25 12.74 6.33
CA ALA A 134 -0.30 14.10 6.25
C ALA A 134 -0.08 14.75 4.87
N ARG A 135 1.07 14.50 4.21
CA ARG A 135 1.30 14.94 2.83
C ARG A 135 0.40 14.21 1.82
N ALA A 136 0.24 12.89 1.96
CA ALA A 136 -0.68 12.12 1.14
C ALA A 136 -2.14 12.62 1.26
N GLN A 137 -2.58 12.98 2.48
CA GLN A 137 -3.90 13.59 2.73
C GLN A 137 -4.05 14.99 2.08
N LYS A 138 -2.97 15.76 1.94
CA LYS A 138 -2.93 17.01 1.16
C LYS A 138 -2.97 16.79 -0.36
N GLY A 139 -2.97 15.53 -0.83
CA GLY A 139 -3.02 15.16 -2.25
C GLY A 139 -1.65 14.87 -2.91
N ASP A 140 -0.56 14.83 -2.14
CA ASP A 140 0.76 14.45 -2.65
C ASP A 140 0.83 12.94 -2.98
N LEU A 141 1.02 12.66 -4.27
CA LEU A 141 1.09 11.31 -4.83
C LEU A 141 2.41 10.62 -4.51
N GLU A 142 3.51 11.37 -4.43
CA GLU A 142 4.82 10.83 -4.06
C GLU A 142 4.79 10.41 -2.58
N ALA A 143 4.23 11.25 -1.70
CA ALA A 143 4.02 10.87 -0.31
C ALA A 143 3.10 9.64 -0.14
N GLY A 144 2.01 9.55 -0.92
CA GLY A 144 1.14 8.38 -0.95
C GLY A 144 1.90 7.11 -1.37
N TYR A 145 2.63 7.19 -2.49
CA TYR A 145 3.45 6.08 -2.99
C TYR A 145 4.49 5.61 -1.96
N TRP A 146 5.25 6.51 -1.35
CA TRP A 146 6.26 6.13 -0.34
C TRP A 146 5.61 5.61 0.95
N ARG A 147 4.55 6.26 1.46
CA ARG A 147 3.85 5.80 2.68
C ARG A 147 3.24 4.40 2.51
N GLY A 148 2.72 4.11 1.31
CA GLY A 148 2.18 2.81 0.94
C GLY A 148 3.25 1.75 0.69
N THR A 149 4.34 2.12 0.02
CA THR A 149 5.52 1.26 -0.19
C THR A 149 6.13 0.82 1.13
N ILE A 150 6.35 1.75 2.06
CA ILE A 150 6.92 1.43 3.38
C ILE A 150 5.96 0.54 4.19
N ALA A 151 4.64 0.76 4.11
CA ALA A 151 3.66 -0.13 4.72
C ALA A 151 3.73 -1.56 4.15
N MET A 152 3.87 -1.71 2.83
CA MET A 152 4.02 -3.01 2.16
C MET A 152 5.30 -3.75 2.59
N GLU A 153 6.41 -3.01 2.74
CA GLU A 153 7.69 -3.56 3.22
C GLU A 153 7.64 -3.98 4.69
N LEU A 154 7.01 -3.16 5.55
CA LEU A 154 6.72 -3.51 6.94
C LEU A 154 5.81 -4.74 7.03
N ALA A 155 4.76 -4.79 6.23
CA ALA A 155 3.79 -5.89 6.20
C ALA A 155 4.44 -7.23 5.83
N ARG A 156 5.21 -7.26 4.73
CA ARG A 156 6.03 -8.43 4.34
C ARG A 156 6.99 -8.83 5.47
N ARG A 157 7.73 -7.88 6.05
CA ARG A 157 8.67 -8.17 7.15
C ARG A 157 7.98 -8.77 8.38
N GLN A 158 6.74 -8.36 8.69
CA GLN A 158 5.97 -9.00 9.76
C GLN A 158 5.51 -10.41 9.35
N VAL A 159 4.87 -10.59 8.19
CA VAL A 159 4.37 -11.92 7.77
C VAL A 159 5.49 -12.95 7.70
N ASN A 160 6.62 -12.63 7.03
CA ASN A 160 7.78 -13.50 6.97
C ASN A 160 8.34 -13.86 8.36
N ARG A 161 8.25 -12.95 9.35
CA ARG A 161 8.67 -13.22 10.73
C ARG A 161 7.69 -14.15 11.46
N GLY A 162 6.40 -14.10 11.15
CA GLY A 162 5.42 -15.05 11.70
C GLY A 162 5.53 -16.45 11.08
N GLU A 163 5.90 -16.55 9.81
CA GLU A 163 6.08 -17.83 9.09
C GLU A 163 7.31 -18.63 9.55
N LEU A 164 8.30 -17.98 10.19
CA LEU A 164 9.56 -18.60 10.65
C LEU A 164 9.49 -19.16 12.10
N ASN A 165 8.31 -19.17 12.71
CA ASN A 165 8.12 -19.56 14.12
C ASN A 165 7.94 -21.07 14.33
N SER A 166 8.37 -21.56 15.50
CA SER A 166 8.35 -22.96 15.92
C SER A 166 6.95 -23.53 16.18
N ASP A 167 6.86 -24.88 16.19
CA ASP A 167 5.62 -25.65 16.40
C ASP A 167 4.93 -25.44 17.77
N ASP A 168 5.60 -24.80 18.73
CA ASP A 168 5.08 -24.61 20.07
C ASP A 168 3.89 -23.64 20.11
N LEU A 169 2.99 -23.85 21.05
CA LEU A 169 1.74 -23.09 21.14
C LEU A 169 1.96 -21.60 21.46
N GLY A 170 3.11 -21.23 22.03
CA GLY A 170 3.50 -19.85 22.30
C GLY A 170 3.87 -19.11 21.02
N ALA A 171 4.90 -19.60 20.32
CA ALA A 171 5.39 -19.03 19.07
C ALA A 171 4.32 -19.04 17.96
N ARG A 172 3.44 -20.05 17.94
CA ARG A 172 2.26 -20.07 17.04
C ARG A 172 1.23 -18.99 17.35
N LYS A 173 1.00 -18.67 18.63
CA LYS A 173 0.12 -17.56 19.02
C LYS A 173 0.76 -16.21 18.70
N GLU A 174 2.06 -16.05 18.89
CA GLU A 174 2.79 -14.86 18.49
C GLU A 174 2.80 -14.69 16.97
N ALA A 175 3.02 -15.77 16.20
CA ALA A 175 2.94 -15.78 14.73
C ALA A 175 1.57 -15.31 14.23
N MET A 176 0.47 -15.80 14.83
CA MET A 176 -0.89 -15.37 14.50
C MET A 176 -1.10 -13.86 14.75
N LEU A 177 -0.54 -13.31 15.83
CA LEU A 177 -0.62 -11.89 16.13
C LEU A 177 0.24 -11.04 15.18
N ILE A 178 1.46 -11.49 14.89
CA ILE A 178 2.39 -10.83 13.96
C ILE A 178 1.85 -10.80 12.53
N THR A 179 1.32 -11.93 12.04
CA THR A 179 0.70 -12.02 10.71
C THR A 179 -0.58 -11.18 10.62
N ALA A 180 -1.38 -11.09 11.68
CA ALA A 180 -2.52 -10.18 11.75
C ALA A 180 -2.09 -8.70 11.64
N PHE A 181 -1.05 -8.27 12.35
CA PHE A 181 -0.49 -6.91 12.19
C PHE A 181 0.08 -6.69 10.77
N GLY A 182 0.71 -7.71 10.16
CA GLY A 182 1.14 -7.66 8.76
C GLY A 182 -0.04 -7.43 7.81
N ALA A 183 -1.15 -8.13 8.00
CA ALA A 183 -2.38 -7.94 7.23
C ALA A 183 -2.98 -6.52 7.37
N GLU A 184 -2.84 -5.88 8.54
CA GLU A 184 -3.27 -4.49 8.73
C GLU A 184 -2.35 -3.45 8.07
N GLU A 185 -1.04 -3.69 8.06
CA GLU A 185 -0.11 -2.85 7.27
C GLU A 185 -0.32 -3.05 5.76
N PHE A 186 -0.68 -4.24 5.27
CA PHE A 186 -1.08 -4.41 3.85
C PHE A 186 -2.36 -3.65 3.50
N ARG A 187 -3.38 -3.61 4.39
CA ARG A 187 -4.56 -2.74 4.22
C ARG A 187 -4.17 -1.26 4.19
N THR A 188 -3.17 -0.88 4.98
CA THR A 188 -2.65 0.49 5.03
C THR A 188 -1.86 0.82 3.75
N ALA A 189 -1.07 -0.11 3.23
CA ALA A 189 -0.40 -0.02 1.94
C ALA A 189 -1.41 0.22 0.81
N ALA A 190 -2.45 -0.62 0.72
CA ALA A 190 -3.49 -0.49 -0.31
C ALA A 190 -4.16 0.89 -0.29
N LYS A 191 -4.53 1.42 0.89
CA LYS A 191 -5.15 2.75 1.04
C LYS A 191 -4.27 3.88 0.50
N PHE A 192 -2.96 3.86 0.78
CA PHE A 192 -2.04 4.91 0.31
C PHE A 192 -1.58 4.71 -1.15
N LEU A 193 -1.63 3.47 -1.67
CA LEU A 193 -1.28 3.15 -3.07
C LEU A 193 -2.44 3.39 -4.07
N GLN A 194 -3.70 3.42 -3.62
CA GLN A 194 -4.86 3.70 -4.49
C GLN A 194 -4.72 5.02 -5.25
N ALA A 195 -4.60 6.15 -4.55
CA ALA A 195 -4.52 7.48 -5.18
C ALA A 195 -3.41 7.66 -6.25
N PRO A 196 -2.17 7.16 -6.07
CA PRO A 196 -1.16 7.19 -7.13
C PRO A 196 -1.39 6.13 -8.24
N ALA A 197 -1.94 4.96 -7.93
CA ALA A 197 -2.28 3.94 -8.94
C ALA A 197 -3.43 4.39 -9.85
N ASP A 198 -4.48 5.00 -9.28
CA ASP A 198 -5.64 5.50 -10.02
C ASP A 198 -5.28 6.72 -10.91
N LYS A 199 -4.16 7.40 -10.63
CA LYS A 199 -3.54 8.41 -11.53
C LYS A 199 -2.48 7.83 -12.48
N GLY A 200 -2.29 6.51 -12.49
CA GLY A 200 -1.47 5.80 -13.48
C GLY A 200 0.03 5.74 -13.19
N LEU A 201 0.49 5.96 -11.95
CA LEU A 201 1.89 5.73 -11.58
C LEU A 201 2.19 4.22 -11.63
N PRO A 202 3.07 3.71 -12.50
CA PRO A 202 3.17 2.28 -12.75
C PRO A 202 3.71 1.50 -11.54
N ASP A 203 4.64 2.08 -10.78
CA ASP A 203 5.14 1.50 -9.52
C ASP A 203 4.05 1.35 -8.45
N ALA A 204 3.03 2.23 -8.42
CA ALA A 204 1.89 2.07 -7.54
C ALA A 204 0.91 1.01 -8.06
N CYS A 205 0.66 1.00 -9.37
CA CYS A 205 -0.15 -0.01 -10.04
C CYS A 205 0.40 -1.43 -9.86
N ASP A 206 1.71 -1.65 -9.95
CA ASP A 206 2.33 -2.97 -9.70
C ASP A 206 2.14 -3.42 -8.25
N ARG A 207 2.40 -2.54 -7.28
CA ARG A 207 2.30 -2.86 -5.85
C ARG A 207 0.86 -3.13 -5.39
N ILE A 208 -0.13 -2.37 -5.86
CA ILE A 208 -1.53 -2.62 -5.53
C ILE A 208 -2.07 -3.88 -6.23
N ALA A 209 -1.63 -4.15 -7.46
CA ALA A 209 -1.96 -5.39 -8.16
C ALA A 209 -1.42 -6.62 -7.41
N GLU A 210 -0.21 -6.54 -6.85
CA GLU A 210 0.38 -7.63 -6.06
C GLU A 210 -0.39 -7.90 -4.76
N ILE A 211 -0.84 -6.85 -4.06
CA ILE A 211 -1.68 -6.98 -2.86
C ILE A 211 -3.02 -7.66 -3.20
N LEU A 212 -3.64 -7.27 -4.31
CA LEU A 212 -4.92 -7.83 -4.77
C LEU A 212 -4.81 -9.26 -5.34
N ALA A 213 -3.69 -9.60 -5.97
CA ALA A 213 -3.45 -10.94 -6.53
C ALA A 213 -3.32 -12.01 -5.44
N HIS A 214 -2.59 -11.70 -4.36
CA HIS A 214 -2.32 -12.64 -3.26
C HIS A 214 -3.35 -12.58 -2.13
N GLY A 215 -4.23 -11.56 -2.11
CA GLY A 215 -5.15 -11.34 -0.99
C GLY A 215 -4.43 -10.92 0.29
N TYR A 216 -3.39 -10.09 0.17
CA TYR A 216 -2.61 -9.64 1.33
C TYR A 216 -3.44 -8.67 2.17
N GLY A 217 -4.04 -9.15 3.25
CA GLY A 217 -4.88 -8.39 4.18
C GLY A 217 -6.25 -7.95 3.66
N LEU A 218 -6.48 -8.05 2.35
CA LEU A 218 -7.75 -7.86 1.65
C LEU A 218 -8.20 -9.20 1.05
N HIS A 219 -9.47 -9.31 0.63
CA HIS A 219 -9.89 -10.44 -0.21
C HIS A 219 -9.16 -10.38 -1.56
N ALA A 220 -8.71 -11.52 -2.07
CA ALA A 220 -8.05 -11.59 -3.37
C ALA A 220 -9.02 -11.25 -4.52
N ASP A 221 -8.61 -10.36 -5.40
CA ASP A 221 -9.36 -9.96 -6.59
C ASP A 221 -8.45 -10.05 -7.82
N ILE A 222 -8.44 -11.24 -8.42
CA ILE A 222 -7.66 -11.58 -9.62
C ILE A 222 -8.02 -10.67 -10.81
N LYS A 223 -9.27 -10.19 -10.90
CA LYS A 223 -9.72 -9.35 -12.03
C LYS A 223 -9.13 -7.95 -11.90
N ARG A 224 -9.30 -7.31 -10.74
CA ARG A 224 -8.71 -5.99 -10.48
C ARG A 224 -7.18 -6.04 -10.42
N ALA A 225 -6.60 -7.13 -9.92
CA ALA A 225 -5.15 -7.34 -10.02
C ALA A 225 -4.68 -7.36 -11.49
N ALA A 226 -5.38 -8.06 -12.38
CA ALA A 226 -5.06 -8.07 -13.81
C ALA A 226 -5.15 -6.66 -14.44
N GLU A 227 -6.13 -5.85 -14.05
CA GLU A 227 -6.31 -4.46 -14.50
C GLU A 227 -5.18 -3.54 -14.00
N TYR A 228 -4.82 -3.60 -12.72
CA TYR A 228 -3.72 -2.81 -12.18
C TYR A 228 -2.35 -3.28 -12.71
N TYR A 229 -2.11 -4.58 -12.94
CA TYR A 229 -0.91 -5.02 -13.67
C TYR A 229 -0.90 -4.53 -15.12
N ARG A 230 -2.05 -4.46 -15.81
CA ARG A 230 -2.14 -3.84 -17.13
C ARG A 230 -1.76 -2.35 -17.07
N CYS A 231 -2.22 -1.60 -16.07
CA CYS A 231 -1.76 -0.23 -15.83
C CYS A 231 -0.23 -0.18 -15.69
N ALA A 232 0.35 -0.99 -14.79
CA ALA A 232 1.78 -1.02 -14.53
C ALA A 232 2.59 -1.31 -15.79
N GLY A 233 2.29 -2.42 -16.49
CA GLY A 233 2.98 -2.81 -17.71
C GLY A 233 2.87 -1.77 -18.83
N LEU A 234 1.71 -1.14 -19.01
CA LEU A 234 1.55 -0.05 -19.99
C LEU A 234 2.28 1.24 -19.59
N GLY A 235 2.42 1.53 -18.29
CA GLY A 235 3.21 2.66 -17.80
C GLY A 235 4.71 2.43 -17.96
N PHE A 236 5.23 1.28 -17.50
CA PHE A 236 6.63 0.89 -17.69
C PHE A 236 7.05 0.88 -19.17
N LEU A 237 6.17 0.44 -20.08
CA LEU A 237 6.43 0.49 -21.53
C LEU A 237 6.47 1.93 -22.09
N LYS A 238 5.70 2.88 -21.53
CA LYS A 238 5.79 4.32 -21.90
C LYS A 238 7.07 4.96 -21.36
N GLU A 239 7.50 4.56 -20.16
CA GLU A 239 8.74 5.02 -19.52
C GLU A 239 10.02 4.35 -20.08
N GLY A 240 9.87 3.36 -20.98
CA GLY A 240 10.99 2.60 -21.55
C GLY A 240 11.55 1.50 -20.63
N ARG A 241 10.98 1.28 -19.45
CA ARG A 241 11.35 0.29 -18.42
C ARG A 241 10.94 -1.13 -18.82
N LYS A 242 11.51 -1.64 -19.93
CA LYS A 242 11.10 -2.90 -20.58
C LYS A 242 11.27 -4.13 -19.70
N ASP A 243 12.31 -4.19 -18.87
CA ASP A 243 12.57 -5.32 -17.98
C ASP A 243 11.53 -5.44 -16.85
N GLU A 244 10.96 -4.31 -16.44
CA GLU A 244 9.89 -4.25 -15.42
C GLU A 244 8.53 -4.61 -16.04
N ALA A 245 8.26 -4.17 -17.27
CA ALA A 245 7.12 -4.65 -18.05
C ALA A 245 7.19 -6.18 -18.28
N ALA A 246 8.39 -6.73 -18.50
CA ALA A 246 8.60 -8.18 -18.58
C ALA A 246 8.35 -8.89 -17.24
N GLN A 247 8.79 -8.31 -16.12
CA GLN A 247 8.48 -8.82 -14.77
C GLN A 247 6.98 -8.82 -14.47
N VAL A 248 6.26 -7.75 -14.83
CA VAL A 248 4.79 -7.68 -14.71
C VAL A 248 4.11 -8.79 -15.51
N ILE A 249 4.53 -9.04 -16.76
CA ILE A 249 4.03 -10.18 -17.55
C ILE A 249 4.32 -11.52 -16.83
N GLY A 250 5.48 -11.65 -16.20
CA GLY A 250 5.84 -12.80 -15.35
C GLY A 250 4.89 -12.97 -14.17
N LYS A 251 4.66 -11.92 -13.38
CA LYS A 251 3.70 -11.92 -12.25
C LYS A 251 2.30 -12.32 -12.72
N MET A 252 1.81 -11.71 -13.81
CA MET A 252 0.50 -12.02 -14.39
C MET A 252 0.35 -13.50 -14.80
N ARG A 253 1.38 -14.09 -15.41
CA ARG A 253 1.40 -15.53 -15.79
C ARG A 253 1.39 -16.48 -14.59
N GLY A 254 1.67 -16.01 -13.38
CA GLY A 254 1.60 -16.81 -12.16
C GLY A 254 0.17 -17.18 -11.73
N PHE A 255 -0.84 -16.42 -12.16
CA PHE A 255 -2.24 -16.60 -11.74
C PHE A 255 -3.30 -16.39 -12.85
N LEU A 256 -2.90 -15.90 -14.03
CA LEU A 256 -3.75 -15.83 -15.23
C LEU A 256 -3.27 -16.82 -16.29
N PRO A 257 -4.17 -17.38 -17.13
CA PRO A 257 -3.77 -18.21 -18.26
C PRO A 257 -2.92 -17.39 -19.25
N SER A 258 -1.88 -18.02 -19.83
CA SER A 258 -0.93 -17.35 -20.75
C SER A 258 -1.57 -16.59 -21.92
N ASN A 259 -2.76 -17.03 -22.35
CA ASN A 259 -3.51 -16.44 -23.46
C ASN A 259 -4.45 -15.29 -23.02
N HIS A 260 -4.38 -14.84 -21.77
CA HIS A 260 -5.21 -13.74 -21.27
C HIS A 260 -4.94 -12.45 -22.06
N MET A 261 -6.00 -11.74 -22.46
CA MET A 261 -5.92 -10.61 -23.39
C MET A 261 -4.86 -9.57 -23.00
N TYR A 262 -4.79 -9.19 -21.72
CA TYR A 262 -3.80 -8.22 -21.23
C TYR A 262 -2.36 -8.73 -21.30
N ILE A 263 -2.13 -10.04 -21.12
CA ILE A 263 -0.79 -10.64 -21.25
C ILE A 263 -0.34 -10.59 -22.72
N VAL A 264 -1.23 -10.94 -23.65
CA VAL A 264 -0.96 -10.91 -25.08
C VAL A 264 -0.67 -9.47 -25.54
N GLU A 265 -1.45 -8.49 -25.08
CA GLU A 265 -1.25 -7.07 -25.38
C GLU A 265 0.10 -6.53 -24.88
N LEU A 266 0.43 -6.77 -23.60
CA LEU A 266 1.70 -6.32 -23.02
C LEU A 266 2.89 -7.00 -23.71
N TYR A 267 2.79 -8.31 -23.97
CA TYR A 267 3.84 -9.08 -24.63
C TYR A 267 4.07 -8.63 -26.08
N ALA A 268 3.00 -8.35 -26.83
CA ALA A 268 3.10 -7.78 -28.17
C ALA A 268 3.81 -6.41 -28.14
N LYS A 269 3.38 -5.49 -27.27
CA LYS A 269 3.99 -4.16 -27.12
C LYS A 269 5.45 -4.20 -26.65
N LEU A 270 5.81 -5.19 -25.83
CA LEU A 270 7.19 -5.41 -25.37
C LEU A 270 8.11 -5.91 -26.50
N ILE A 271 7.61 -6.84 -27.33
CA ILE A 271 8.36 -7.45 -28.44
C ILE A 271 8.46 -6.51 -29.65
N THR A 272 7.49 -5.61 -29.86
CA THR A 272 7.64 -4.51 -30.82
C THR A 272 8.72 -3.53 -30.37
N ARG A 273 9.97 -3.84 -30.75
CA ARG A 273 10.86 -2.82 -31.33
C ARG A 273 10.11 -2.13 -32.47
N GLU A 274 10.43 -0.88 -32.79
CA GLU A 274 10.15 -0.43 -34.16
C GLU A 274 10.79 -1.47 -35.11
N PRO A 275 10.01 -2.08 -36.02
CA PRO A 275 10.51 -3.23 -36.73
C PRO A 275 11.52 -2.74 -37.75
N ASN A 276 12.79 -3.05 -37.50
CA ASN A 276 13.94 -2.77 -38.35
C ASN A 276 13.90 -3.64 -39.61
N TYR A 277 12.88 -3.41 -40.43
CA TYR A 277 12.83 -3.83 -41.82
C TYR A 277 13.70 -2.85 -42.63
N PRO A 278 14.63 -3.31 -43.48
CA PRO A 278 15.46 -2.43 -44.31
C PRO A 278 14.66 -1.43 -45.17
N TRP A 279 13.40 -1.73 -45.45
CA TRP A 279 12.46 -0.94 -46.25
C TRP A 279 11.45 -0.10 -45.42
N ARG A 280 11.55 -0.07 -44.08
CA ARG A 280 10.72 0.80 -43.23
C ARG A 280 11.59 1.84 -42.54
N ILE A 281 11.42 3.09 -42.96
CA ILE A 281 12.03 4.26 -42.31
C ILE A 281 11.46 4.37 -40.86
N PRO A 282 12.31 4.40 -39.81
CA PRO A 282 11.91 4.70 -38.42
C PRO A 282 11.08 5.98 -38.29
N SER A 283 10.17 6.06 -37.32
CA SER A 283 9.25 7.21 -37.22
C SER A 283 9.97 8.55 -36.98
N GLU A 284 11.03 8.54 -36.18
CA GLU A 284 11.87 9.72 -35.93
C GLU A 284 12.65 10.16 -37.17
N THR A 285 13.20 9.22 -37.96
CA THR A 285 13.94 9.56 -39.17
C THR A 285 13.03 9.95 -40.32
N ALA A 286 11.80 9.42 -40.39
CA ALA A 286 10.77 9.91 -41.29
C ALA A 286 10.41 11.38 -40.97
N ALA A 287 10.19 11.71 -39.69
CA ALA A 287 9.92 13.09 -39.27
C ALA A 287 11.11 14.06 -39.50
N LEU A 288 12.34 13.55 -39.56
CA LEU A 288 13.53 14.32 -39.98
C LEU A 288 13.65 14.45 -41.51
N MET A 289 13.24 13.44 -42.27
CA MET A 289 13.18 13.52 -43.75
C MET A 289 12.07 14.44 -44.23
N GLU A 290 10.87 14.41 -43.63
CA GLU A 290 9.79 15.34 -43.97
C GLU A 290 10.20 16.80 -43.78
N LYS A 291 10.98 17.09 -42.73
CA LYS A 291 11.53 18.43 -42.45
C LYS A 291 12.66 18.88 -43.39
N SER A 292 13.36 17.94 -44.05
CA SER A 292 14.54 18.25 -44.87
C SER A 292 14.31 18.10 -46.39
N VAL A 293 13.37 17.24 -46.80
CA VAL A 293 13.07 16.93 -48.22
C VAL A 293 11.67 17.41 -48.64
N GLY A 294 10.78 17.67 -47.66
CA GLY A 294 9.39 18.08 -47.89
C GLY A 294 8.44 16.91 -48.21
N TRP A 295 7.16 17.11 -47.91
CA TRP A 295 6.10 16.13 -48.22
C TRP A 295 6.01 15.85 -49.73
N GLY A 296 6.15 14.58 -50.11
CA GLY A 296 6.03 14.10 -51.49
C GLY A 296 7.32 13.54 -52.11
N ASN A 297 8.50 13.89 -51.59
CA ASN A 297 9.81 13.47 -52.15
C ASN A 297 10.47 12.29 -51.42
N VAL A 298 9.79 11.62 -50.50
CA VAL A 298 10.33 10.42 -49.82
C VAL A 298 10.20 9.21 -50.76
N PRO A 299 11.30 8.57 -51.20
CA PRO A 299 11.22 7.45 -52.12
C PRO A 299 10.59 6.22 -51.45
N GLY A 300 9.55 5.68 -52.07
CA GLY A 300 8.91 4.43 -51.64
C GLY A 300 9.80 3.20 -51.90
N PRO A 301 9.48 2.03 -51.31
CA PRO A 301 10.23 0.80 -51.52
C PRO A 301 10.29 0.39 -53.00
N VAL A 302 11.47 0.04 -53.48
CA VAL A 302 11.64 -0.54 -54.81
C VAL A 302 11.30 -2.03 -54.73
N GLU A 303 10.14 -2.42 -55.27
CA GLU A 303 9.82 -3.83 -55.48
C GLU A 303 10.71 -4.43 -56.59
N ASP A 304 11.22 -5.64 -56.35
CA ASP A 304 12.12 -6.33 -57.28
C ASP A 304 11.45 -6.59 -58.63
N ARG A 305 11.91 -5.90 -59.69
CA ARG A 305 11.49 -6.15 -61.09
C ARG A 305 12.10 -7.44 -61.65
N THR A 306 11.78 -8.59 -61.05
CA THR A 306 12.36 -9.89 -61.41
C THR A 306 11.31 -10.97 -61.75
N LYS A 307 10.28 -10.64 -62.55
CA LYS A 307 9.59 -11.55 -63.53
C LYS A 307 8.46 -10.85 -64.29
N SER A 308 8.71 -10.41 -65.52
CA SER A 308 7.64 -10.13 -66.51
C SER A 308 8.15 -10.06 -67.96
N HIS A 309 8.91 -11.06 -68.41
CA HIS A 309 9.23 -11.28 -69.83
C HIS A 309 8.84 -12.70 -70.22
N SER A 310 7.60 -12.86 -70.68
CA SER A 310 7.07 -14.09 -71.26
C SER A 310 6.21 -13.74 -72.48
N SER A 311 6.55 -14.29 -73.66
CA SER A 311 5.97 -13.99 -74.98
C SER A 311 6.25 -12.55 -75.48
N LYS A 312 6.47 -12.27 -76.77
CA LYS A 312 6.01 -12.99 -77.98
C LYS A 312 7.05 -12.95 -79.13
N THR A 313 6.98 -13.99 -79.97
CA THR A 313 7.22 -14.03 -81.43
C THR A 313 8.06 -12.93 -82.10
N HIS A 314 9.11 -13.36 -82.80
CA HIS A 314 9.01 -13.47 -84.25
C HIS A 314 9.81 -14.66 -84.79
#